data_AF-A0A2E8GXT7-F1
#
_entry.id   AF-A0A2E8GXT7-F1
#
_cell.length_a   1.000
_cell.length_b   1.000
_cell.length_c   1.000
_cell.angle_alpha   90.00
_cell.angle_beta   90.00
_cell.angle_gamma   90.00
#
_symmetry.space_group_name_H-M   'P 1'
#
loop_
_entity.id
_entity.type
_entity.pdbx_description
1 polymer ?
#
loop_
_entity_poly.entity_id
_entity_poly.type
_entity_poly.pdbx_seq_one_letter_code
_entity_poly.pdbx_strand_id
1 'polypeptide(L)'
;MGHGNRGWDERGGPTPFCAWSLETLGWIGEANERLVTVDDRLEEASLRDPRDDGFIYRLPSRQEDLYYLIEYRSPDVSYYDRFLPKKGALIWQVNAKRSGNDNEDNKLVDLICADGLYADQAFPGGREPSPFLGGDNLDFWAHSEAYRNSHAGNLGDATDPFDGVIYREFSPVSNPASRSGLSVKLRQIGDALLADFNVVDRRWTGVIDEAVVWQDTVVLAADVTVDRTGRLTIRPGTVILAGTDLLASGEDPSRTELIVGGELRSGSTSGDPVIFTSAAHVPQPGDWFGVRILASGLAKFENTSIEYGVSGVHSVNATRPLLLAQVRVDHSLADGIVATGLHTIVTAREIDVSRSGGYGLMVSGGGELRVEDGRFVANTAGGIRRRGGRLTLHEGDFRGQPVHVLAEDTRGLVRLAKFSGGHLGFHATESTSVQVDGSHFADLVTGILTESSTVGISGNSFRAVSTAVRVTGKAVPARLSLNVVEGAHTLLVNESELTVKAAHNWWGPPEDGPVGSRMEGDVAWEPHLISDPRTPAIFGLGESYPNPFNSSVTIEYSVGVGDVIAARGGGMRLEIFDISGQRVRRLAVPPISSGSFQAVWDGRNDTGAPVGTGVYLYQLRVDHRTEARRMLLLR
;
A
#
# COMPACT_ATOMS: atom_id res chain seq x y z
N MET A 1 12.79 12.32 45.65
CA MET A 1 12.92 13.73 46.08
C MET A 1 14.40 14.09 46.16
N GLY A 2 15.01 14.47 45.02
CA GLY A 2 16.29 15.19 45.03
C GLY A 2 16.12 16.50 45.80
N HIS A 3 17.13 16.92 46.55
CA HIS A 3 17.13 18.07 47.48
C HIS A 3 16.02 18.13 48.56
N GLY A 4 15.00 17.27 48.55
CA GLY A 4 14.01 17.13 49.62
C GLY A 4 14.61 16.79 51.00
N ASN A 5 15.81 16.22 51.03
CA ASN A 5 16.58 16.00 52.27
C ASN A 5 17.28 17.27 52.79
N ARG A 6 17.52 18.25 51.92
CA ARG A 6 18.10 19.57 52.25
C ARG A 6 17.03 20.67 52.35
N GLY A 7 15.76 20.39 52.04
CA GLY A 7 14.73 21.42 51.99
C GLY A 7 14.97 22.45 50.87
N TRP A 8 13.89 23.12 50.48
CA TRP A 8 13.83 24.14 49.41
C TRP A 8 14.80 25.34 49.60
N ASP A 9 15.38 25.51 50.78
CA ASP A 9 16.35 26.57 51.12
C ASP A 9 17.74 26.02 51.46
N GLU A 10 18.00 24.75 51.15
CA GLU A 10 19.23 23.99 51.45
C GLU A 10 19.56 23.78 52.95
N ARG A 11 18.67 24.14 53.88
CA ARG A 11 18.94 24.11 55.34
C ARG A 11 18.70 22.77 56.04
N GLY A 12 18.17 21.78 55.32
CA GLY A 12 17.74 20.48 55.84
C GLY A 12 16.42 20.56 56.59
N GLY A 13 15.51 19.60 56.37
CA GLY A 13 14.26 19.52 57.11
C GLY A 13 13.34 18.38 56.64
N PRO A 14 12.26 18.08 57.40
CA PRO A 14 11.26 17.11 56.97
C PRO A 14 10.57 17.62 55.69
N THR A 15 10.49 16.77 54.67
CA THR A 15 9.71 17.03 53.46
C THR A 15 8.25 16.62 53.72
N PRO A 16 7.25 17.37 53.26
CA PRO A 16 5.87 16.96 53.43
C PRO A 16 5.57 15.69 52.62
N PHE A 17 4.61 14.88 53.08
CA PHE A 17 4.13 13.73 52.30
C PHE A 17 3.61 14.21 50.95
N CYS A 18 4.05 13.57 49.86
CA CYS A 18 3.54 13.80 48.52
C CYS A 18 2.20 13.09 48.30
N ALA A 19 1.53 13.39 47.19
CA ALA A 19 0.24 12.77 46.84
C ALA A 19 0.25 11.24 46.93
N TRP A 20 1.29 10.58 46.40
CA TRP A 20 1.41 9.13 46.45
C TRP A 20 1.57 8.59 47.88
N SER A 21 2.33 9.29 48.72
CA SER A 21 2.48 8.89 50.14
C SER A 21 1.17 9.02 50.89
N LEU A 22 0.42 10.12 50.65
CA LEU A 22 -0.88 10.34 51.26
C LEU A 22 -1.91 9.29 50.79
N GLU A 23 -1.92 8.97 49.50
CA GLU A 23 -2.76 7.90 48.92
C GLU A 23 -2.46 6.55 49.60
N THR A 24 -1.18 6.18 49.65
CA THR A 24 -0.71 4.89 50.20
C THR A 24 -1.02 4.74 51.69
N LEU A 25 -0.89 5.84 52.46
CA LEU A 25 -1.14 5.84 53.91
C LEU A 25 -2.62 5.94 54.26
N GLY A 26 -3.49 6.30 53.32
CA GLY A 26 -4.90 6.54 53.59
C GLY A 26 -5.18 7.90 54.24
N TRP A 27 -4.33 8.91 54.00
CA TRP A 27 -4.35 10.20 54.71
C TRP A 27 -4.87 11.37 53.86
N ILE A 28 -5.66 11.09 52.83
CA ILE A 28 -6.29 12.10 51.98
C ILE A 28 -7.68 12.43 52.56
N GLY A 29 -7.70 13.07 53.73
CA GLY A 29 -8.88 13.19 54.60
C GLY A 29 -8.86 12.19 55.75
N GLU A 30 -10.01 11.94 56.40
CA GLU A 30 -10.12 10.97 57.51
C GLU A 30 -10.20 9.51 57.02
N ALA A 31 -10.64 9.30 55.78
CA ALA A 31 -10.89 8.00 55.16
C ALA A 31 -10.61 7.98 53.63
N ASN A 32 -9.66 8.79 53.15
CA ASN A 32 -9.38 9.01 51.71
C ASN A 32 -10.55 9.62 50.90
N GLU A 33 -11.53 10.21 51.57
CA GLU A 33 -12.72 10.79 50.94
C GLU A 33 -12.44 11.98 50.01
N ARG A 34 -11.22 12.55 50.08
CA ARG A 34 -10.77 13.65 49.21
C ARG A 34 -9.86 13.19 48.06
N LEU A 35 -9.74 11.87 47.83
CA LEU A 35 -9.15 11.30 46.62
C LEU A 35 -10.25 11.11 45.57
N VAL A 36 -10.16 11.84 44.46
CA VAL A 36 -11.14 11.78 43.37
C VAL A 36 -10.52 11.04 42.19
N THR A 37 -11.11 9.92 41.78
CA THR A 37 -10.73 9.27 40.52
C THR A 37 -11.51 9.88 39.37
N VAL A 38 -10.81 10.32 38.32
CA VAL A 38 -11.41 10.90 37.11
C VAL A 38 -11.51 9.81 36.04
N ASP A 39 -12.69 9.23 35.87
CA ASP A 39 -12.90 8.11 34.93
C ASP A 39 -13.26 8.55 33.50
N ASP A 40 -13.53 9.84 33.27
CA ASP A 40 -13.82 10.42 31.95
C ASP A 40 -13.31 11.87 31.86
N ARG A 41 -14.22 12.86 31.95
CA ARG A 41 -13.89 14.29 31.97
C ARG A 41 -14.39 14.94 33.25
N LEU A 42 -13.55 15.80 33.81
CA LEU A 42 -13.90 16.66 34.94
C LEU A 42 -13.44 18.09 34.62
N GLU A 43 -14.40 18.96 34.33
CA GLU A 43 -14.14 20.37 34.01
C GLU A 43 -14.22 21.24 35.26
N GLU A 44 -13.45 22.33 35.27
CA GLU A 44 -13.48 23.37 36.31
C GLU A 44 -13.19 22.88 37.73
N ALA A 45 -12.35 21.84 37.86
CA ALA A 45 -11.91 21.34 39.15
C ALA A 45 -11.05 22.40 39.86
N SER A 46 -11.52 22.90 41.01
CA SER A 46 -10.74 23.84 41.81
C SER A 46 -9.53 23.13 42.43
N LEU A 47 -8.34 23.59 42.10
CA LEU A 47 -7.11 23.12 42.71
C LEU A 47 -6.85 23.89 44.01
N ARG A 48 -6.74 23.16 45.13
CA ARG A 48 -6.45 23.66 46.47
C ARG A 48 -5.53 22.69 47.19
N ASP A 49 -4.79 23.19 48.16
CA ASP A 49 -3.83 22.37 48.89
C ASP A 49 -4.56 21.27 49.67
N PRO A 50 -4.19 19.97 49.53
CA PRO A 50 -4.86 18.89 50.24
C PRO A 50 -4.84 19.02 51.77
N ARG A 51 -3.93 19.83 52.32
CA ARG A 51 -3.83 20.12 53.77
C ARG A 51 -4.73 21.26 54.22
N ASP A 52 -5.34 21.97 53.28
CA ASP A 52 -6.32 23.05 53.49
C ASP A 52 -7.60 22.74 52.70
N ASP A 53 -8.22 21.60 53.03
CA ASP A 53 -9.48 21.13 52.45
C ASP A 53 -9.49 20.91 50.92
N GLY A 54 -8.31 20.77 50.30
CA GLY A 54 -8.17 20.40 48.90
C GLY A 54 -8.34 18.91 48.59
N PHE A 55 -8.48 18.61 47.29
CA PHE A 55 -8.59 17.26 46.75
C PHE A 55 -7.29 16.83 46.07
N ILE A 56 -7.06 15.52 46.03
CA ILE A 56 -6.08 14.89 45.13
C ILE A 56 -6.84 14.18 44.03
N TYR A 57 -6.44 14.38 42.79
CA TYR A 57 -7.09 13.79 41.63
C TYR A 57 -6.26 12.65 41.06
N ARG A 58 -6.87 11.48 40.90
CA ARG A 58 -6.28 10.30 40.28
C ARG A 58 -6.80 10.16 38.86
N LEU A 59 -5.88 10.17 37.90
CA LEU A 59 -6.17 10.02 36.47
C LEU A 59 -5.60 8.69 35.98
N PRO A 60 -6.44 7.67 35.73
CA PRO A 60 -5.98 6.43 35.11
C PRO A 60 -5.39 6.68 33.72
N SER A 61 -4.30 5.98 33.39
CA SER A 61 -3.80 5.88 32.02
C SER A 61 -4.53 4.76 31.26
N ARG A 62 -4.30 4.68 29.96
CA ARG A 62 -4.70 3.51 29.15
C ARG A 62 -3.92 2.25 29.49
N GLN A 63 -2.74 2.40 30.09
CA GLN A 63 -1.98 1.30 30.68
C GLN A 63 -2.58 0.97 32.04
N GLU A 64 -3.01 -0.28 32.24
CA GLU A 64 -3.74 -0.75 33.44
C GLU A 64 -3.04 -0.40 34.75
N ASP A 65 -1.70 -0.45 34.77
CA ASP A 65 -0.89 -0.22 35.97
C ASP A 65 -0.26 1.17 36.05
N LEU A 66 -0.57 2.06 35.10
CA LEU A 66 -0.06 3.43 35.11
C LEU A 66 -1.20 4.40 35.44
N TYR A 67 -0.96 5.31 36.37
CA TYR A 67 -1.89 6.40 36.65
C TYR A 67 -1.14 7.66 37.09
N TYR A 68 -1.86 8.77 37.13
CA TYR A 68 -1.33 10.06 37.52
C TYR A 68 -2.05 10.56 38.77
N LEU A 69 -1.32 11.19 39.68
CA LEU A 69 -1.89 11.91 40.81
C LEU A 69 -1.60 13.40 40.65
N ILE A 70 -2.63 14.23 40.74
CA ILE A 70 -2.52 15.68 40.70
C ILE A 70 -2.85 16.24 42.06
N GLU A 71 -1.93 17.02 42.60
CA GLU A 71 -2.12 17.78 43.83
C GLU A 71 -1.73 19.24 43.62
N TYR A 72 -2.28 20.14 44.43
CA TYR A 72 -1.90 21.54 44.43
C TYR A 72 -1.09 21.85 45.69
N ARG A 73 -0.06 22.67 45.55
CA ARG A 73 0.80 23.08 46.66
C ARG A 73 0.89 24.60 46.73
N SER A 74 0.91 25.12 47.95
CA SER A 74 1.10 26.55 48.22
C SER A 74 2.09 26.78 49.36
N PRO A 75 2.98 27.80 49.26
CA PRO A 75 3.87 28.18 50.36
C PRO A 75 3.11 28.72 51.58
N ASP A 76 1.85 29.13 51.42
CA ASP A 76 1.07 29.80 52.46
C ASP A 76 0.37 28.81 53.42
N VAL A 77 0.30 27.52 53.08
CA VAL A 77 -0.52 26.53 53.81
C VAL A 77 0.26 25.74 54.85
N SER A 78 1.50 25.36 54.54
CA SER A 78 2.31 24.48 55.39
C SER A 78 3.68 25.08 55.64
N TYR A 79 4.13 25.00 56.90
CA TYR A 79 5.50 25.38 57.24
C TYR A 79 6.51 24.67 56.34
N TYR A 80 6.34 23.37 56.05
CA TYR A 80 7.29 22.61 55.23
C TYR A 80 7.38 23.06 53.75
N ASP A 81 6.42 23.86 53.29
CA ASP A 81 6.33 24.34 51.90
C ASP A 81 6.55 25.84 51.76
N ARG A 82 6.83 26.56 52.86
CA ARG A 82 7.07 28.03 52.90
C ARG A 82 8.16 28.57 51.97
N PHE A 83 8.93 27.67 51.37
CA PHE A 83 10.04 27.95 50.46
C PHE A 83 9.80 27.39 49.06
N LEU A 84 8.60 26.85 48.80
CA LEU A 84 8.13 26.65 47.43
C LEU A 84 8.36 27.95 46.66
N PRO A 85 8.98 27.88 45.48
CA PRO A 85 9.20 29.06 44.67
C PRO A 85 7.88 29.74 44.30
N LYS A 86 6.81 28.95 44.09
CA LYS A 86 5.45 29.39 43.79
C LYS A 86 4.38 28.38 44.23
N LYS A 87 3.11 28.82 44.16
CA LYS A 87 1.93 27.94 44.25
C LYS A 87 1.60 27.34 42.87
N GLY A 88 1.19 26.08 42.82
CA GLY A 88 0.83 25.41 41.55
C GLY A 88 0.54 23.93 41.71
N ALA A 89 0.37 23.23 40.59
CA ALA A 89 0.08 21.80 40.55
C ALA A 89 1.36 20.95 40.51
N LEU A 90 1.38 19.84 41.24
CA LEU A 90 2.36 18.76 41.08
C LEU A 90 1.65 17.57 40.44
N ILE A 91 2.27 16.97 39.42
CA ILE A 91 1.75 15.81 38.71
C ILE A 91 2.71 14.65 38.93
N TRP A 92 2.23 13.60 39.59
CA TRP A 92 2.98 12.39 39.88
C TRP A 92 2.55 11.28 38.93
N GLN A 93 3.48 10.62 38.25
CA GLN A 93 3.22 9.37 37.55
C GLN A 93 3.46 8.20 38.52
N VAL A 94 2.57 7.22 38.52
CA VAL A 94 2.69 6.02 39.35
C VAL A 94 2.58 4.78 38.46
N ASN A 95 3.60 3.92 38.51
CA ASN A 95 3.62 2.62 37.84
C ASN A 95 3.50 1.49 38.88
N ALA A 96 2.29 0.98 39.06
CA ALA A 96 1.95 -0.05 40.03
C ALA A 96 2.60 -1.42 39.75
N LYS A 97 3.17 -1.66 38.56
CA LYS A 97 3.96 -2.88 38.29
C LYS A 97 5.31 -2.89 39.01
N ARG A 98 5.83 -1.74 39.41
CA ARG A 98 7.17 -1.61 40.00
C ARG A 98 7.08 -1.71 41.51
N SER A 99 8.10 -2.28 42.13
CA SER A 99 8.20 -2.38 43.59
C SER A 99 9.00 -1.24 44.22
N GLY A 100 9.60 -0.35 43.42
CA GLY A 100 10.44 0.75 43.87
C GLY A 100 10.96 1.62 42.73
N ASN A 101 11.74 2.64 43.08
CA ASN A 101 12.37 3.61 42.17
C ASN A 101 13.85 3.29 41.89
N ASP A 102 14.24 2.01 41.92
CA ASP A 102 15.63 1.58 41.71
C ASP A 102 16.06 1.59 40.23
N ASN A 103 15.10 1.77 39.32
CA ASN A 103 15.33 1.92 37.88
C ASN A 103 14.88 3.30 37.42
N GLU A 104 15.82 4.17 37.07
CA GLU A 104 15.55 5.54 36.62
C GLU A 104 14.71 5.60 35.34
N ASP A 105 14.83 4.59 34.46
CA ASP A 105 14.05 4.51 33.22
C ASP A 105 12.61 4.00 33.47
N ASN A 106 12.32 3.47 34.67
CA ASN A 106 11.03 2.86 35.00
C ASN A 106 10.79 2.84 36.52
N LYS A 107 10.50 4.02 37.06
CA LYS A 107 10.25 4.27 38.50
C LYS A 107 8.85 3.79 38.92
N LEU A 108 8.69 3.42 40.20
CA LEU A 108 7.37 3.20 40.81
C LEU A 108 6.59 4.51 40.89
N VAL A 109 7.22 5.60 41.33
CA VAL A 109 6.60 6.94 41.42
C VAL A 109 7.56 7.99 40.89
N ASP A 110 7.09 8.86 40.01
CA ASP A 110 7.89 9.92 39.41
C ASP A 110 7.19 11.28 39.41
N LEU A 111 7.93 12.38 39.51
CA LEU A 111 7.39 13.75 39.49
C LEU A 111 7.66 14.41 38.14
N ILE A 112 6.89 13.97 37.15
CA ILE A 112 7.07 14.25 35.71
C ILE A 112 6.90 15.71 35.25
N CYS A 113 6.57 16.62 36.16
CA CYS A 113 6.53 18.07 35.89
C CYS A 113 7.78 18.80 36.40
N ALA A 114 8.74 18.07 36.98
CA ALA A 114 9.86 18.70 37.65
C ALA A 114 11.22 18.01 37.43
N ASP A 115 11.26 16.79 36.90
CA ASP A 115 12.49 16.13 36.48
C ASP A 115 12.43 15.59 35.05
N GLY A 116 12.90 16.39 34.07
CA GLY A 116 13.33 15.80 32.80
C GLY A 116 14.39 14.72 33.04
N LEU A 117 14.28 13.58 32.35
CA LEU A 117 15.29 12.51 32.38
C LEU A 117 16.51 12.99 31.57
N TYR A 118 17.55 13.49 32.24
CA TYR A 118 18.80 13.93 31.62
C TYR A 118 19.94 12.93 31.89
N ALA A 119 20.92 12.87 30.99
CA ALA A 119 22.03 11.89 31.01
C ALA A 119 23.10 12.16 32.09
N ASP A 120 22.89 13.13 32.98
CA ASP A 120 23.87 13.62 33.92
C ASP A 120 23.22 14.28 35.14
N GLN A 121 23.95 14.18 36.25
CA GLN A 121 23.55 14.47 37.62
C GLN A 121 22.71 15.75 37.76
N ALA A 122 21.72 15.69 38.66
CA ALA A 122 21.09 16.86 39.26
C ALA A 122 22.14 17.95 39.57
N PHE A 123 21.70 19.20 39.50
CA PHE A 123 22.52 20.41 39.46
C PHE A 123 23.96 20.37 40.01
N PRO A 124 24.95 21.00 39.32
CA PRO A 124 24.79 21.76 38.09
C PRO A 124 25.03 20.92 36.84
N GLY A 125 23.91 20.54 36.21
CA GLY A 125 23.72 20.65 34.78
C GLY A 125 23.77 19.34 34.02
N GLY A 126 22.58 18.83 33.70
CA GLY A 126 22.39 18.18 32.43
C GLY A 126 22.36 19.20 31.30
N ARG A 127 23.26 19.06 30.33
CA ARG A 127 23.39 20.02 29.20
C ARG A 127 22.75 19.53 27.92
N GLU A 128 22.49 18.23 27.81
CA GLU A 128 21.90 17.62 26.63
C GLU A 128 20.63 16.87 27.02
N PRO A 129 19.46 17.17 26.40
CA PRO A 129 18.25 16.39 26.64
C PRO A 129 18.49 14.92 26.32
N SER A 130 17.87 14.02 27.09
CA SER A 130 17.86 12.60 26.71
C SER A 130 17.29 12.49 25.30
N PRO A 131 18.05 11.95 24.33
CA PRO A 131 17.62 11.87 22.94
C PRO A 131 16.44 10.92 22.72
N PHE A 132 16.05 10.15 23.75
CA PHE A 132 14.98 9.15 23.68
C PHE A 132 13.80 9.41 24.63
N LEU A 133 13.95 10.23 25.68
CA LEU A 133 12.94 10.38 26.75
C LEU A 133 12.43 11.81 26.98
N GLY A 134 12.84 12.77 26.16
CA GLY A 134 12.28 14.13 26.14
C GLY A 134 12.68 14.97 27.35
N GLY A 135 12.95 16.26 27.10
CA GLY A 135 12.94 17.27 28.16
C GLY A 135 11.51 17.51 28.63
N ASP A 136 11.36 17.83 29.93
CA ASP A 136 10.11 18.34 30.48
C ASP A 136 9.87 19.77 29.97
N ASN A 137 8.80 19.94 29.19
CA ASN A 137 8.49 21.23 28.57
C ASN A 137 7.49 22.06 29.39
N LEU A 138 7.06 21.64 30.58
CA LEU A 138 6.10 22.41 31.38
C LEU A 138 6.81 23.36 32.32
N ASP A 139 6.57 24.65 32.09
CA ASP A 139 6.98 25.88 32.79
C ASP A 139 8.47 26.05 33.13
N PHE A 140 9.25 24.97 33.29
CA PHE A 140 10.61 24.98 33.82
C PHE A 140 11.72 25.05 32.76
N TRP A 141 11.40 24.74 31.51
CA TRP A 141 12.20 25.11 30.33
C TRP A 141 11.47 26.08 29.42
N ALA A 142 10.91 27.16 29.99
CA ALA A 142 10.82 28.38 29.20
C ALA A 142 12.24 28.67 28.67
N HIS A 143 12.48 28.49 27.37
CA HIS A 143 13.74 28.87 26.72
C HIS A 143 14.09 30.35 26.98
N SER A 144 13.11 31.12 27.43
CA SER A 144 13.24 32.47 27.98
C SER A 144 14.01 32.47 29.31
N GLU A 145 15.28 32.87 29.24
CA GLU A 145 16.10 33.23 30.39
C GLU A 145 15.40 34.30 31.26
N ALA A 146 14.66 35.22 30.66
CA ALA A 146 13.89 36.24 31.39
C ALA A 146 12.75 35.64 32.22
N TYR A 147 12.07 34.61 31.73
CA TYR A 147 11.04 33.91 32.49
C TYR A 147 11.68 33.18 33.68
N ARG A 148 12.72 32.37 33.43
CA ARG A 148 13.46 31.69 34.49
C ARG A 148 13.93 32.66 35.57
N ASN A 149 14.57 33.76 35.19
CA ASN A 149 15.09 34.75 36.15
C ASN A 149 13.98 35.44 36.97
N SER A 150 12.80 35.67 36.38
CA SER A 150 11.65 36.27 37.08
C SER A 150 10.85 35.25 37.91
N HIS A 151 11.10 33.97 37.72
CA HIS A 151 10.38 32.85 38.33
C HIS A 151 11.32 31.94 39.14
N ALA A 152 12.43 32.51 39.62
CA ALA A 152 13.47 31.85 40.44
C ALA A 152 14.26 30.70 39.76
N GLY A 153 13.91 30.29 38.54
CA GLY A 153 14.70 29.42 37.67
C GLY A 153 14.88 27.99 38.19
N ASN A 154 15.29 27.09 37.29
CA ASN A 154 15.64 25.72 37.64
C ASN A 154 17.02 25.70 38.32
N LEU A 155 17.05 25.72 39.65
CA LEU A 155 18.25 25.40 40.45
C LEU A 155 18.52 23.88 40.55
N GLY A 156 17.85 23.10 39.68
CA GLY A 156 18.16 21.73 39.28
C GLY A 156 17.73 20.63 40.24
N ASP A 157 16.55 20.79 40.83
CA ASP A 157 15.85 19.75 41.59
C ASP A 157 14.33 19.83 41.44
N ALA A 158 13.75 18.91 40.67
CA ALA A 158 12.53 18.11 40.90
C ALA A 158 11.29 18.73 41.58
N THR A 159 11.10 20.05 41.69
CA THR A 159 10.15 20.57 42.67
C THR A 159 9.38 21.86 42.33
N ASP A 160 9.51 22.49 41.16
CA ASP A 160 8.66 23.66 40.83
C ASP A 160 7.23 23.27 40.43
N PRO A 161 6.18 23.83 41.06
CA PRO A 161 4.82 23.53 40.68
C PRO A 161 4.42 24.10 39.31
N PHE A 162 3.66 23.31 38.54
CA PHE A 162 3.03 23.70 37.28
C PHE A 162 2.00 24.81 37.54
N ASP A 163 2.32 26.04 37.15
CA ASP A 163 1.54 27.24 37.49
C ASP A 163 0.52 27.62 36.41
N GLY A 164 0.64 27.05 35.22
CA GLY A 164 -0.33 27.22 34.14
C GLY A 164 -0.19 28.55 33.40
N VAL A 165 0.93 29.28 33.58
CA VAL A 165 1.11 30.63 33.02
C VAL A 165 1.65 30.58 31.59
N ILE A 166 2.79 29.90 31.37
CA ILE A 166 3.41 29.78 30.04
C ILE A 166 2.79 28.61 29.29
N TYR A 167 2.81 27.43 29.91
CA TYR A 167 2.12 26.27 29.40
C TYR A 167 0.83 26.09 30.20
N ARG A 168 -0.28 25.84 29.50
CA ARG A 168 -1.61 25.71 30.12
C ARG A 168 -2.14 24.29 30.10
N GLU A 169 -1.35 23.35 29.57
CA GLU A 169 -1.80 21.99 29.36
C GLU A 169 -0.64 21.04 29.63
N PHE A 170 -0.88 20.03 30.46
CA PHE A 170 -0.08 18.81 30.51
C PHE A 170 -0.73 17.78 29.60
N SER A 171 -0.05 17.45 28.50
CA SER A 171 -0.48 16.50 27.48
C SER A 171 0.75 16.01 26.72
N PRO A 172 0.66 14.95 25.91
CA PRO A 172 1.81 14.42 25.18
C PRO A 172 2.47 15.42 24.22
N VAL A 173 1.72 16.45 23.82
CA VAL A 173 2.19 17.54 22.96
C VAL A 173 3.05 18.55 23.74
N SER A 174 2.68 18.82 24.98
CA SER A 174 3.31 19.86 25.81
C SER A 174 4.25 19.30 26.87
N ASN A 175 4.17 17.99 27.16
CA ASN A 175 5.03 17.27 28.08
C ASN A 175 5.24 15.83 27.57
N PRO A 176 6.43 15.49 27.03
CA PRO A 176 6.77 14.15 26.55
C PRO A 176 6.68 13.04 27.62
N ALA A 177 6.81 13.37 28.90
CA ALA A 177 6.66 12.40 30.01
C ALA A 177 5.20 12.00 30.26
N SER A 178 4.25 12.73 29.67
CA SER A 178 2.84 12.32 29.67
C SER A 178 2.57 11.28 28.58
N ARG A 179 1.69 10.31 28.88
CA ARG A 179 1.30 9.27 27.92
C ARG A 179 0.04 9.71 27.14
N SER A 180 -0.04 9.27 25.89
CA SER A 180 -1.23 9.50 25.05
C SER A 180 -2.48 8.88 25.67
N GLY A 181 -3.56 9.67 25.74
CA GLY A 181 -4.83 9.25 26.33
C GLY A 181 -5.36 10.16 27.41
N LEU A 182 -4.55 11.11 27.92
CA LEU A 182 -5.02 12.08 28.90
C LEU A 182 -4.47 13.48 28.66
N SER A 183 -5.17 14.45 29.24
CA SER A 183 -4.66 15.82 29.38
C SER A 183 -5.17 16.48 30.66
N VAL A 184 -4.38 17.43 31.15
CA VAL A 184 -4.74 18.32 32.27
C VAL A 184 -4.54 19.75 31.82
N LYS A 185 -5.64 20.49 31.67
CA LYS A 185 -5.59 21.89 31.24
C LYS A 185 -5.82 22.81 32.41
N LEU A 186 -4.89 23.72 32.68
CA LEU A 186 -4.97 24.70 33.74
C LEU A 186 -5.54 26.03 33.26
N ARG A 187 -6.36 26.65 34.10
CA ARG A 187 -6.95 27.97 33.89
C ARG A 187 -6.89 28.77 35.19
N GLN A 188 -6.21 29.92 35.17
CA GLN A 188 -6.22 30.85 36.30
C GLN A 188 -7.41 31.81 36.21
N ILE A 189 -8.20 31.89 37.28
CA ILE A 189 -9.33 32.82 37.43
C ILE A 189 -9.19 33.55 38.78
N GLY A 190 -8.73 34.80 38.73
CA GLY A 190 -8.33 35.53 39.95
C GLY A 190 -7.20 34.80 40.67
N ASP A 191 -7.39 34.53 41.96
CA ASP A 191 -6.42 33.79 42.78
C ASP A 191 -6.55 32.27 42.72
N ALA A 192 -7.63 31.76 42.10
CA ALA A 192 -7.92 30.34 41.98
C ALA A 192 -7.29 29.75 40.71
N LEU A 193 -6.74 28.54 40.85
CA LEU A 193 -6.31 27.72 39.72
C LEU A 193 -7.35 26.61 39.51
N LEU A 194 -7.89 26.54 38.30
CA LEU A 194 -8.83 25.49 37.89
C LEU A 194 -8.12 24.52 36.96
N ALA A 195 -8.55 23.26 36.98
CA ALA A 195 -8.10 22.22 36.07
C ALA A 195 -9.28 21.58 35.33
N ASP A 196 -9.09 21.37 34.03
CA ASP A 196 -9.93 20.48 33.23
C ASP A 196 -9.14 19.18 33.02
N PHE A 197 -9.62 18.10 33.63
CA PHE A 197 -9.05 16.77 33.51
C PHE A 197 -9.79 15.97 32.43
N ASN A 198 -9.04 15.26 31.59
CA ASN A 198 -9.60 14.44 30.53
C ASN A 198 -8.78 13.16 30.40
N VAL A 199 -9.36 12.00 30.71
CA VAL A 199 -8.70 10.67 30.55
C VAL A 199 -9.16 9.90 29.31
N VAL A 200 -9.89 10.59 28.43
CA VAL A 200 -10.32 10.09 27.12
C VAL A 200 -9.77 10.95 25.98
N ASP A 201 -8.59 11.55 26.16
CA ASP A 201 -7.94 12.35 25.12
C ASP A 201 -7.61 11.46 23.91
N ARG A 202 -8.03 11.92 22.73
CA ARG A 202 -7.90 11.20 21.47
C ARG A 202 -6.60 11.52 20.74
N ARG A 203 -5.82 12.50 21.22
CA ARG A 203 -4.53 12.87 20.64
C ARG A 203 -3.46 11.82 20.94
N TRP A 204 -2.68 11.52 19.93
CA TRP A 204 -1.54 10.62 19.97
C TRP A 204 -0.28 11.30 19.43
N THR A 205 0.83 11.05 20.11
CA THR A 205 2.20 11.38 19.70
C THR A 205 3.16 10.48 20.49
N GLY A 206 4.41 10.38 20.03
CA GLY A 206 5.50 9.71 20.71
C GLY A 206 5.59 8.22 20.37
N VAL A 207 6.21 7.46 21.27
CA VAL A 207 6.57 6.06 21.03
C VAL A 207 5.51 5.10 21.58
N ILE A 208 5.14 4.11 20.78
CA ILE A 208 4.41 2.91 21.16
C ILE A 208 5.43 1.78 21.25
N ASP A 209 5.78 1.39 22.48
CA ASP A 209 6.76 0.36 22.85
C ASP A 209 6.13 -0.94 23.36
N GLU A 210 4.80 -0.98 23.41
CA GLU A 210 4.00 -2.10 23.89
C GLU A 210 2.80 -2.38 22.97
N ALA A 211 1.89 -3.27 23.40
CA ALA A 211 0.67 -3.56 22.68
C ALA A 211 -0.41 -2.50 22.94
N VAL A 212 -0.79 -1.77 21.90
CA VAL A 212 -1.81 -0.71 21.93
C VAL A 212 -2.94 -1.03 20.95
N VAL A 213 -4.17 -0.69 21.35
CA VAL A 213 -5.36 -0.79 20.50
C VAL A 213 -5.95 0.59 20.25
N TRP A 214 -6.14 0.94 18.98
CA TRP A 214 -6.86 2.14 18.55
C TRP A 214 -8.29 1.79 18.10
N GLN A 215 -9.22 2.66 18.46
CA GLN A 215 -10.64 2.55 18.15
C GLN A 215 -11.30 3.94 18.08
N ASP A 216 -12.52 3.99 17.52
CA ASP A 216 -13.34 5.21 17.38
C ASP A 216 -12.63 6.31 16.55
N THR A 217 -12.18 7.37 17.20
CA THR A 217 -11.44 8.45 16.55
C THR A 217 -10.10 8.65 17.25
N VAL A 218 -9.03 8.66 16.45
CA VAL A 218 -7.66 8.93 16.86
C VAL A 218 -7.19 10.20 16.16
N VAL A 219 -6.52 11.10 16.87
CA VAL A 219 -5.93 12.31 16.29
C VAL A 219 -4.42 12.18 16.41
N LEU A 220 -3.70 12.16 15.29
CA LEU A 220 -2.24 12.27 15.33
C LEU A 220 -1.91 13.76 15.49
N ALA A 221 -1.43 14.13 16.67
CA ALA A 221 -1.11 15.53 17.02
C ALA A 221 0.37 15.88 16.81
N ALA A 222 1.19 14.86 16.58
CA ALA A 222 2.57 14.87 16.14
C ALA A 222 2.92 13.41 15.79
N ASP A 223 4.18 13.14 15.46
CA ASP A 223 4.61 11.81 15.02
C ASP A 223 4.30 10.72 16.05
N VAL A 224 3.82 9.60 15.55
CA VAL A 224 3.65 8.37 16.35
C VAL A 224 4.59 7.32 15.80
N THR A 225 5.47 6.79 16.65
CA THR A 225 6.39 5.72 16.30
C THR A 225 6.01 4.42 16.99
N VAL A 226 5.59 3.42 16.24
CA VAL A 226 5.53 2.03 16.71
C VAL A 226 6.95 1.47 16.70
N ASP A 227 7.60 1.40 17.85
CA ASP A 227 8.98 0.94 17.94
C ASP A 227 9.10 -0.57 17.62
N ARG A 228 10.33 -1.11 17.65
CA ARG A 228 10.59 -2.51 17.29
C ARG A 228 9.87 -3.55 18.16
N THR A 229 9.55 -3.22 19.40
CA THR A 229 8.85 -4.07 20.37
C THR A 229 7.35 -3.80 20.42
N GLY A 230 6.93 -2.62 19.95
CA GLY A 230 5.58 -2.14 19.94
C GLY A 230 4.70 -2.88 18.93
N ARG A 231 3.41 -2.95 19.30
CA ARG A 231 2.35 -3.49 18.45
C ARG A 231 1.16 -2.56 18.49
N LEU A 232 0.82 -2.01 17.34
CA LEU A 232 -0.39 -1.23 17.14
C LEU A 232 -1.45 -2.06 16.40
N THR A 233 -2.61 -2.23 17.03
CA THR A 233 -3.80 -2.82 16.41
C THR A 233 -4.89 -1.76 16.27
N ILE A 234 -5.39 -1.54 15.07
CA ILE A 234 -6.45 -0.57 14.78
C ILE A 234 -7.72 -1.34 14.44
N ARG A 235 -8.78 -1.14 15.23
CA ARG A 235 -10.05 -1.86 15.07
C ARG A 235 -10.80 -1.39 13.81
N PRO A 236 -11.60 -2.26 13.17
CA PRO A 236 -12.52 -1.84 12.12
C PRO A 236 -13.40 -0.64 12.54
N GLY A 237 -13.69 0.25 11.60
CA GLY A 237 -14.47 1.48 11.84
C GLY A 237 -13.71 2.64 12.49
N THR A 238 -12.41 2.48 12.80
CA THR A 238 -11.60 3.56 13.38
C THR A 238 -11.27 4.63 12.35
N VAL A 239 -11.39 5.91 12.75
CA VAL A 239 -10.95 7.08 11.97
C VAL A 239 -9.72 7.70 12.61
N ILE A 240 -8.63 7.77 11.84
CA ILE A 240 -7.37 8.42 12.21
C ILE A 240 -7.30 9.75 11.46
N LEU A 241 -7.29 10.84 12.23
CA LEU A 241 -7.18 12.21 11.75
C LEU A 241 -5.75 12.70 11.94
N ALA A 242 -5.03 12.91 10.83
CA ALA A 242 -3.69 13.46 10.86
C ALA A 242 -3.75 14.99 10.99
N GLY A 243 -3.33 15.50 12.15
CA GLY A 243 -3.26 16.93 12.44
C GLY A 243 -1.92 17.55 12.06
N THR A 244 -1.77 18.83 12.42
CA THR A 244 -0.48 19.52 12.36
C THR A 244 0.53 18.84 13.27
N ASP A 245 1.77 18.70 12.83
CA ASP A 245 2.84 18.24 13.70
C ASP A 245 3.21 19.34 14.70
N LEU A 246 2.78 19.15 15.95
CA LEU A 246 3.01 20.10 17.03
C LEU A 246 4.40 19.97 17.67
N LEU A 247 5.15 18.91 17.36
CA LEU A 247 6.50 18.68 17.88
C LEU A 247 7.59 19.00 16.86
N ALA A 248 7.24 19.17 15.58
CA ALA A 248 8.16 19.45 14.48
C ALA A 248 9.33 18.45 14.46
N SER A 249 9.01 17.16 14.54
CA SER A 249 9.94 16.06 14.75
C SER A 249 9.98 15.09 13.56
N GLY A 250 10.58 13.91 13.75
CA GLY A 250 10.58 12.87 12.72
C GLY A 250 11.44 13.21 11.51
N GLU A 251 11.13 12.56 10.38
CA GLU A 251 11.86 12.77 9.13
C GLU A 251 11.38 14.01 8.38
N ASP A 252 10.06 14.26 8.37
CA ASP A 252 9.47 15.52 7.89
C ASP A 252 8.98 16.37 9.07
N PRO A 253 9.79 17.34 9.56
CA PRO A 253 9.43 18.18 10.71
C PRO A 253 8.29 19.17 10.43
N SER A 254 7.66 19.10 9.26
CA SER A 254 6.49 19.90 8.91
C SER A 254 5.19 19.09 8.85
N ARG A 255 5.24 17.76 9.01
CA ARG A 255 4.09 16.88 8.80
C ARG A 255 4.08 15.72 9.76
N THR A 256 2.89 15.39 10.24
CA THR A 256 2.70 14.23 11.10
C THR A 256 2.91 12.92 10.35
N GLU A 257 3.64 12.00 10.98
CA GLU A 257 3.94 10.66 10.48
C GLU A 257 3.42 9.56 11.42
N LEU A 258 2.96 8.43 10.84
CA LEU A 258 2.87 7.16 11.57
C LEU A 258 4.05 6.28 11.14
N ILE A 259 5.05 6.15 12.00
CA ILE A 259 6.29 5.43 11.74
C ILE A 259 6.19 4.03 12.35
N VAL A 260 6.46 3.00 11.54
CA VAL A 260 6.30 1.59 11.94
C VAL A 260 7.66 0.88 11.87
N GLY A 261 8.30 0.75 13.03
CA GLY A 261 9.47 -0.10 13.27
C GLY A 261 9.13 -1.49 13.80
N GLY A 262 7.99 -1.65 14.47
CA GLY A 262 7.44 -2.91 15.00
C GLY A 262 6.28 -3.47 14.20
N GLU A 263 5.15 -3.74 14.85
CA GLU A 263 3.99 -4.39 14.22
C GLU A 263 2.77 -3.47 14.13
N LEU A 264 2.25 -3.27 12.91
CA LEU A 264 0.98 -2.58 12.65
C LEU A 264 -0.03 -3.54 12.02
N ARG A 265 -1.22 -3.63 12.62
CA ARG A 265 -2.39 -4.32 12.06
C ARG A 265 -3.56 -3.33 11.97
N SER A 266 -4.00 -3.04 10.75
CA SER A 266 -5.11 -2.14 10.48
C SER A 266 -6.32 -2.89 9.93
N GLY A 267 -7.44 -2.85 10.65
CA GLY A 267 -8.73 -3.31 10.17
C GLY A 267 -8.89 -4.83 10.06
N SER A 268 -9.88 -5.24 9.27
CA SER A 268 -10.25 -6.62 8.96
C SER A 268 -11.06 -6.64 7.66
N THR A 269 -10.94 -7.69 6.85
CA THR A 269 -11.69 -7.84 5.59
C THR A 269 -13.21 -8.03 5.76
N SER A 270 -13.71 -8.09 6.99
CA SER A 270 -15.13 -8.35 7.29
C SER A 270 -15.80 -7.26 8.14
N GLY A 271 -15.05 -6.25 8.60
CA GLY A 271 -15.57 -5.15 9.41
C GLY A 271 -15.63 -3.84 8.63
N ASP A 272 -16.15 -2.78 9.26
CA ASP A 272 -16.16 -1.43 8.69
C ASP A 272 -14.74 -0.93 8.38
N PRO A 273 -14.56 -0.10 7.33
CA PRO A 273 -13.24 0.33 6.92
C PRO A 273 -12.55 1.18 8.00
N VAL A 274 -11.24 0.98 8.14
CA VAL A 274 -10.38 1.94 8.84
C VAL A 274 -10.06 3.10 7.91
N ILE A 275 -10.13 4.34 8.40
CA ILE A 275 -9.90 5.54 7.57
C ILE A 275 -8.75 6.33 8.16
N PHE A 276 -7.68 6.53 7.39
CA PHE A 276 -6.63 7.51 7.66
C PHE A 276 -6.84 8.72 6.76
N THR A 277 -7.03 9.90 7.33
CA THR A 277 -7.30 11.12 6.55
C THR A 277 -6.80 12.38 7.25
N SER A 278 -6.83 13.50 6.55
CA SER A 278 -6.45 14.81 7.07
C SER A 278 -7.44 15.30 8.13
N ALA A 279 -6.93 15.92 9.19
CA ALA A 279 -7.75 16.66 10.16
C ALA A 279 -8.17 18.05 9.67
N ALA A 280 -7.67 18.50 8.52
CA ALA A 280 -7.99 19.82 7.98
C ALA A 280 -9.47 19.92 7.58
N HIS A 281 -10.06 21.10 7.78
CA HIS A 281 -11.44 21.38 7.36
C HIS A 281 -11.65 21.19 5.85
N VAL A 282 -10.62 21.47 5.04
CA VAL A 282 -10.61 21.21 3.60
C VAL A 282 -9.36 20.41 3.27
N PRO A 283 -9.43 19.06 3.22
CA PRO A 283 -8.27 18.22 2.99
C PRO A 283 -7.56 18.52 1.66
N GLN A 284 -6.23 18.59 1.70
CA GLN A 284 -5.37 18.73 0.52
C GLN A 284 -4.35 17.58 0.44
N PRO A 285 -3.95 17.17 -0.78
CA PRO A 285 -2.84 16.22 -0.94
C PRO A 285 -1.58 16.70 -0.22
N GLY A 286 -1.05 15.86 0.67
CA GLY A 286 0.17 16.15 1.42
C GLY A 286 -0.05 16.89 2.74
N ASP A 287 -1.28 16.96 3.25
CA ASP A 287 -1.59 17.50 4.58
C ASP A 287 -0.84 16.77 5.71
N TRP A 288 -0.46 15.52 5.48
CA TRP A 288 0.35 14.70 6.37
C TRP A 288 1.27 13.80 5.54
N PHE A 289 2.26 13.15 6.17
CA PHE A 289 3.22 12.36 5.41
C PHE A 289 2.61 11.06 4.86
N GLY A 290 1.94 10.31 5.73
CA GLY A 290 1.47 8.96 5.43
C GLY A 290 1.90 7.94 6.49
N VAL A 291 1.73 6.66 6.19
CA VAL A 291 2.26 5.56 7.02
C VAL A 291 3.63 5.14 6.53
N ARG A 292 4.67 5.39 7.32
CA ARG A 292 6.06 5.06 7.00
C ARG A 292 6.46 3.74 7.66
N ILE A 293 6.91 2.76 6.87
CA ILE A 293 7.30 1.44 7.35
C ILE A 293 8.82 1.30 7.22
N LEU A 294 9.49 1.17 8.36
CA LEU A 294 10.93 0.99 8.44
C LEU A 294 11.34 -0.44 8.10
N ALA A 295 12.65 -0.68 7.93
CA ALA A 295 13.19 -1.97 7.48
C ALA A 295 12.69 -3.20 8.28
N SER A 296 12.50 -3.04 9.61
CA SER A 296 12.02 -4.10 10.51
C SER A 296 10.50 -4.14 10.70
N GLY A 297 9.78 -3.14 10.17
CA GLY A 297 8.34 -2.99 10.37
C GLY A 297 7.56 -4.10 9.68
N LEU A 298 6.64 -4.75 10.40
CA LEU A 298 5.62 -5.63 9.84
C LEU A 298 4.30 -4.87 9.79
N ALA A 299 3.77 -4.63 8.59
CA ALA A 299 2.50 -3.94 8.42
C ALA A 299 1.50 -4.76 7.62
N LYS A 300 0.27 -4.83 8.14
CA LYS A 300 -0.88 -5.45 7.50
C LYS A 300 -2.05 -4.46 7.51
N PHE A 301 -2.61 -4.21 6.34
CA PHE A 301 -3.81 -3.39 6.16
C PHE A 301 -4.91 -4.22 5.52
N GLU A 302 -6.09 -4.22 6.14
CA GLU A 302 -7.28 -4.91 5.69
C GLU A 302 -8.48 -3.97 5.75
N ASN A 303 -9.22 -3.84 4.64
CA ASN A 303 -10.33 -2.89 4.49
C ASN A 303 -9.98 -1.50 5.03
N THR A 304 -8.96 -0.85 4.45
CA THR A 304 -8.42 0.42 4.94
C THR A 304 -8.38 1.46 3.82
N SER A 305 -8.88 2.68 4.09
CA SER A 305 -8.70 3.86 3.24
C SER A 305 -7.59 4.76 3.81
N ILE A 306 -6.69 5.23 2.95
CA ILE A 306 -5.63 6.17 3.32
C ILE A 306 -5.63 7.33 2.32
N GLU A 307 -5.84 8.54 2.82
CA GLU A 307 -6.17 9.69 1.97
C GLU A 307 -5.33 10.93 2.32
N TYR A 308 -5.06 11.77 1.32
CA TYR A 308 -4.46 13.11 1.49
C TYR A 308 -3.04 13.14 2.08
N GLY A 309 -2.33 12.01 2.11
CA GLY A 309 -0.92 11.94 2.52
C GLY A 309 0.04 12.44 1.43
N VAL A 310 1.33 12.58 1.76
CA VAL A 310 2.39 12.66 0.74
C VAL A 310 2.40 11.36 -0.06
N SER A 311 2.41 10.25 0.67
CA SER A 311 2.10 8.91 0.17
C SER A 311 1.09 8.28 1.13
N GLY A 312 0.29 7.33 0.66
CA GLY A 312 -0.55 6.55 1.58
C GLY A 312 0.31 5.63 2.45
N VAL A 313 1.15 4.81 1.80
CA VAL A 313 2.07 3.89 2.47
C VAL A 313 3.47 4.04 1.86
N HIS A 314 4.48 4.23 2.71
CA HIS A 314 5.88 4.36 2.29
C HIS A 314 6.77 3.40 3.06
N SER A 315 7.20 2.32 2.40
CA SER A 315 8.11 1.33 2.95
C SER A 315 9.55 1.53 2.44
N VAL A 316 10.53 1.44 3.34
CA VAL A 316 11.95 1.65 3.04
C VAL A 316 12.79 0.47 3.52
N ASN A 317 13.59 -0.11 2.63
CA ASN A 317 14.50 -1.23 2.90
C ASN A 317 13.81 -2.43 3.57
N ALA A 318 12.56 -2.71 3.17
CA ALA A 318 11.73 -3.73 3.83
C ALA A 318 12.35 -5.12 3.77
N THR A 319 12.56 -5.68 4.97
CA THR A 319 12.96 -7.08 5.19
C THR A 319 11.80 -7.96 5.62
N ARG A 320 10.65 -7.35 5.92
CA ARG A 320 9.41 -7.99 6.38
C ARG A 320 8.29 -7.78 5.35
N PRO A 321 7.39 -8.75 5.15
CA PRO A 321 6.31 -8.61 4.17
C PRO A 321 5.38 -7.42 4.47
N LEU A 322 4.94 -6.73 3.41
CA LEU A 322 3.84 -5.77 3.46
C LEU A 322 2.60 -6.42 2.85
N LEU A 323 1.51 -6.47 3.63
CA LEU A 323 0.25 -7.08 3.23
C LEU A 323 -0.84 -6.02 3.13
N LEU A 324 -1.45 -5.91 1.95
CA LEU A 324 -2.52 -4.98 1.63
C LEU A 324 -3.69 -5.80 1.07
N ALA A 325 -4.85 -5.77 1.73
CA ALA A 325 -6.06 -6.42 1.24
C ALA A 325 -7.25 -5.46 1.36
N GLN A 326 -7.95 -5.18 0.26
CA GLN A 326 -9.07 -4.21 0.26
C GLN A 326 -8.59 -2.82 0.72
N VAL A 327 -7.49 -2.35 0.13
CA VAL A 327 -6.87 -1.07 0.52
C VAL A 327 -7.13 -0.03 -0.56
N ARG A 328 -7.66 1.11 -0.13
CA ARG A 328 -7.82 2.30 -0.96
C ARG A 328 -6.77 3.34 -0.59
N VAL A 329 -6.06 3.88 -1.57
CA VAL A 329 -5.18 5.04 -1.41
C VAL A 329 -5.60 6.11 -2.40
N ASP A 330 -5.83 7.33 -1.91
CA ASP A 330 -6.43 8.40 -2.71
C ASP A 330 -5.85 9.78 -2.41
N HIS A 331 -5.82 10.66 -3.40
CA HIS A 331 -5.35 12.05 -3.28
C HIS A 331 -3.95 12.19 -2.66
N SER A 332 -3.01 11.31 -3.00
CA SER A 332 -1.62 11.44 -2.54
C SER A 332 -0.90 12.58 -3.28
N LEU A 333 -0.07 13.37 -2.59
CA LEU A 333 0.72 14.43 -3.22
C LEU A 333 1.78 13.86 -4.18
N ALA A 334 2.40 12.75 -3.81
CA ALA A 334 3.41 12.04 -4.58
C ALA A 334 2.87 10.67 -5.03
N ASP A 335 3.69 9.62 -4.95
CA ASP A 335 3.26 8.25 -5.24
C ASP A 335 2.29 7.73 -4.17
N GLY A 336 1.29 6.93 -4.56
CA GLY A 336 0.29 6.38 -3.64
C GLY A 336 0.89 5.38 -2.65
N ILE A 337 1.47 4.30 -3.16
CA ILE A 337 2.13 3.25 -2.36
C ILE A 337 3.57 3.10 -2.84
N VAL A 338 4.52 3.23 -1.92
CA VAL A 338 5.95 3.21 -2.21
C VAL A 338 6.62 2.06 -1.45
N ALA A 339 7.45 1.28 -2.12
CA ALA A 339 8.39 0.35 -1.49
C ALA A 339 9.77 0.47 -2.14
N THR A 340 10.71 1.11 -1.45
CA THR A 340 12.09 1.26 -1.93
C THR A 340 13.02 0.28 -1.22
N GLY A 341 14.01 -0.27 -1.93
CA GLY A 341 14.93 -1.26 -1.34
C GLY A 341 14.23 -2.54 -0.87
N LEU A 342 13.20 -3.01 -1.59
CA LEU A 342 12.45 -4.20 -1.22
C LEU A 342 13.32 -5.46 -1.32
N HIS A 343 13.51 -6.16 -0.20
CA HIS A 343 14.22 -7.45 -0.13
C HIS A 343 13.29 -8.66 0.10
N THR A 344 11.99 -8.41 0.19
CA THR A 344 10.95 -9.36 0.57
C THR A 344 9.78 -9.28 -0.42
N ILE A 345 8.53 -9.42 0.03
CA ILE A 345 7.33 -9.33 -0.80
C ILE A 345 6.38 -8.22 -0.35
N VAL A 346 5.82 -7.50 -1.33
CA VAL A 346 4.59 -6.71 -1.17
C VAL A 346 3.46 -7.52 -1.80
N THR A 347 2.44 -7.87 -1.02
CA THR A 347 1.22 -8.52 -1.53
C THR A 347 0.07 -7.54 -1.44
N ALA A 348 -0.50 -7.20 -2.58
CA ALA A 348 -1.65 -6.33 -2.72
C ALA A 348 -2.80 -7.10 -3.37
N ARG A 349 -3.91 -7.24 -2.64
CA ARG A 349 -5.14 -7.89 -3.12
C ARG A 349 -6.30 -6.91 -3.05
N GLU A 350 -7.08 -6.80 -4.12
CA GLU A 350 -8.27 -5.93 -4.19
C GLU A 350 -7.91 -4.48 -3.78
N ILE A 351 -6.93 -3.85 -4.45
CA ILE A 351 -6.50 -2.48 -4.11
C ILE A 351 -7.07 -1.45 -5.09
N ASP A 352 -7.35 -0.24 -4.62
CA ASP A 352 -7.69 0.93 -5.44
C ASP A 352 -6.71 2.07 -5.12
N VAL A 353 -5.87 2.44 -6.09
CA VAL A 353 -4.95 3.57 -5.94
C VAL A 353 -5.22 4.62 -7.01
N SER A 354 -5.73 5.75 -6.57
CA SER A 354 -6.30 6.76 -7.44
C SER A 354 -5.80 8.17 -7.11
N ARG A 355 -5.73 9.03 -8.13
CA ARG A 355 -5.42 10.47 -7.99
C ARG A 355 -4.13 10.76 -7.22
N SER A 356 -3.11 9.92 -7.38
CA SER A 356 -1.78 10.18 -6.86
C SER A 356 -1.03 11.17 -7.79
N GLY A 357 -0.30 12.11 -7.20
CA GLY A 357 0.56 13.06 -7.92
C GLY A 357 1.83 12.44 -8.53
N GLY A 358 2.05 11.14 -8.33
CA GLY A 358 3.06 10.32 -9.01
C GLY A 358 2.47 9.04 -9.60
N TYR A 359 3.11 7.91 -9.33
CA TYR A 359 2.61 6.58 -9.65
C TYR A 359 1.61 6.12 -8.58
N GLY A 360 0.64 5.30 -8.95
CA GLY A 360 -0.20 4.63 -7.95
C GLY A 360 0.64 3.71 -7.06
N LEU A 361 1.53 2.91 -7.66
CA LEU A 361 2.41 2.01 -6.92
C LEU A 361 3.84 2.01 -7.48
N MET A 362 4.82 2.39 -6.66
CA MET A 362 6.23 2.53 -7.00
C MET A 362 7.06 1.53 -6.18
N VAL A 363 7.67 0.52 -6.82
CA VAL A 363 8.43 -0.54 -6.13
C VAL A 363 9.81 -0.74 -6.74
N SER A 364 10.86 -0.62 -5.93
CA SER A 364 12.24 -0.89 -6.30
C SER A 364 12.93 -1.88 -5.35
N GLY A 365 13.92 -2.62 -5.86
CA GLY A 365 14.68 -3.62 -5.10
C GLY A 365 14.56 -5.03 -5.67
N GLY A 366 15.19 -6.01 -5.02
CA GLY A 366 15.27 -7.40 -5.49
C GLY A 366 14.05 -8.27 -5.19
N GLY A 367 13.13 -7.78 -4.36
CA GLY A 367 11.94 -8.51 -3.90
C GLY A 367 10.84 -8.74 -4.93
N GLU A 368 9.71 -9.28 -4.48
CA GLU A 368 8.52 -9.52 -5.30
C GLU A 368 7.43 -8.49 -5.01
N LEU A 369 6.84 -7.95 -6.06
CA LEU A 369 5.56 -7.27 -6.01
C LEU A 369 4.50 -8.22 -6.57
N ARG A 370 3.50 -8.56 -5.76
CA ARG A 370 2.33 -9.32 -6.17
C ARG A 370 1.08 -8.46 -6.05
N VAL A 371 0.37 -8.29 -7.16
CA VAL A 371 -0.91 -7.60 -7.26
C VAL A 371 -1.96 -8.58 -7.79
N GLU A 372 -3.03 -8.76 -7.03
CA GLU A 372 -4.19 -9.59 -7.37
C GLU A 372 -5.42 -8.69 -7.32
N ASP A 373 -6.00 -8.36 -8.47
CA ASP A 373 -7.10 -7.38 -8.60
C ASP A 373 -6.70 -5.98 -8.07
N GLY A 374 -6.11 -5.17 -8.96
CA GLY A 374 -5.71 -3.79 -8.65
C GLY A 374 -6.34 -2.77 -9.59
N ARG A 375 -6.96 -1.73 -9.05
CA ARG A 375 -7.50 -0.59 -9.79
C ARG A 375 -6.59 0.63 -9.65
N PHE A 376 -6.19 1.21 -10.77
CA PHE A 376 -5.27 2.36 -10.83
C PHE A 376 -5.84 3.43 -11.74
N VAL A 377 -6.28 4.56 -11.17
CA VAL A 377 -7.04 5.57 -11.92
C VAL A 377 -6.50 6.98 -11.71
N ALA A 378 -6.27 7.70 -12.80
CA ALA A 378 -5.93 9.13 -12.81
C ALA A 378 -4.68 9.47 -11.97
N ASN A 379 -3.70 8.57 -11.94
CA ASN A 379 -2.38 8.84 -11.37
C ASN A 379 -1.54 9.63 -12.40
N THR A 380 -0.90 10.71 -11.98
CA THR A 380 -0.31 11.68 -12.94
C THR A 380 0.92 11.13 -13.66
N ALA A 381 1.71 10.25 -13.03
CA ALA A 381 2.88 9.62 -13.66
C ALA A 381 2.56 8.23 -14.23
N GLY A 382 1.84 7.38 -13.49
CA GLY A 382 1.44 6.08 -13.99
C GLY A 382 0.73 5.17 -12.98
N GLY A 383 0.35 3.97 -13.41
CA GLY A 383 -0.29 2.98 -12.52
C GLY A 383 0.73 2.29 -11.60
N ILE A 384 1.57 1.43 -12.19
CA ILE A 384 2.62 0.70 -11.48
C ILE A 384 3.98 1.01 -12.10
N ARG A 385 4.98 1.30 -11.27
CA ARG A 385 6.40 1.29 -11.64
C ARG A 385 7.15 0.24 -10.84
N ARG A 386 7.73 -0.75 -11.52
CA ARG A 386 8.58 -1.79 -10.93
C ARG A 386 10.00 -1.65 -11.45
N ARG A 387 10.99 -1.50 -10.55
CA ARG A 387 12.42 -1.48 -10.87
C ARG A 387 13.21 -2.59 -10.17
N GLY A 388 13.73 -3.56 -10.91
CA GLY A 388 14.39 -4.75 -10.37
C GLY A 388 13.42 -5.90 -10.05
N GLY A 389 13.95 -7.02 -9.56
CA GLY A 389 13.20 -8.12 -8.94
C GLY A 389 12.01 -8.68 -9.75
N ARG A 390 10.94 -9.10 -9.06
CA ARG A 390 9.77 -9.76 -9.69
C ARG A 390 8.50 -8.93 -9.63
N LEU A 391 7.73 -8.89 -10.72
CA LEU A 391 6.35 -8.41 -10.79
C LEU A 391 5.41 -9.56 -11.13
N THR A 392 4.40 -9.79 -10.28
CA THR A 392 3.27 -10.68 -10.55
C THR A 392 2.00 -9.85 -10.48
N LEU A 393 1.37 -9.57 -11.63
CA LEU A 393 0.11 -8.86 -11.74
C LEU A 393 -0.94 -9.80 -12.34
N HIS A 394 -1.96 -10.11 -11.56
CA HIS A 394 -3.13 -10.89 -11.98
C HIS A 394 -4.37 -10.03 -11.83
N GLU A 395 -5.01 -9.70 -12.95
CA GLU A 395 -6.16 -8.80 -13.01
C GLU A 395 -5.84 -7.39 -12.49
N GLY A 396 -5.99 -6.41 -13.35
CA GLY A 396 -5.85 -5.02 -12.95
C GLY A 396 -6.56 -4.12 -13.94
N ASP A 397 -7.04 -2.98 -13.46
CA ASP A 397 -7.82 -2.01 -14.21
C ASP A 397 -7.14 -0.65 -14.18
N PHE A 398 -6.56 -0.26 -15.31
CA PHE A 398 -5.71 0.92 -15.43
C PHE A 398 -6.36 1.95 -16.34
N ARG A 399 -6.63 3.16 -15.82
CA ARG A 399 -7.33 4.21 -16.57
C ARG A 399 -6.80 5.62 -16.35
N GLY A 400 -6.69 6.39 -17.42
CA GLY A 400 -6.54 7.86 -17.35
C GLY A 400 -5.18 8.36 -16.84
N GLN A 401 -4.14 7.53 -16.95
CA GLN A 401 -2.75 7.86 -16.62
C GLN A 401 -1.88 7.67 -17.87
N PRO A 402 -0.79 8.43 -18.02
CA PRO A 402 -0.01 8.43 -19.27
C PRO A 402 0.69 7.09 -19.52
N VAL A 403 1.20 6.42 -18.48
CA VAL A 403 1.80 5.09 -18.55
C VAL A 403 1.11 4.17 -17.54
N HIS A 404 0.54 3.04 -17.95
CA HIS A 404 -0.15 2.18 -16.98
C HIS A 404 0.80 1.31 -16.18
N VAL A 405 1.70 0.57 -16.83
CA VAL A 405 2.73 -0.25 -16.15
C VAL A 405 4.09 0.00 -16.77
N LEU A 406 5.07 0.35 -15.93
CA LEU A 406 6.47 0.47 -16.27
C LEU A 406 7.28 -0.59 -15.51
N ALA A 407 7.93 -1.48 -16.24
CA ALA A 407 8.81 -2.52 -15.74
C ALA A 407 10.26 -2.26 -16.20
N GLU A 408 11.16 -1.99 -15.26
CA GLU A 408 12.57 -1.67 -15.50
C GLU A 408 13.43 -2.78 -14.86
N ASP A 409 14.33 -3.42 -15.60
CA ASP A 409 15.18 -4.51 -15.09
C ASP A 409 14.39 -5.57 -14.28
N THR A 410 13.21 -5.93 -14.80
CA THR A 410 12.22 -6.73 -14.08
C THR A 410 12.01 -8.08 -14.77
N ARG A 411 11.56 -9.08 -14.01
CA ARG A 411 11.03 -10.35 -14.50
C ARG A 411 9.63 -10.63 -13.95
N GLY A 412 8.85 -11.50 -14.58
CA GLY A 412 7.61 -12.01 -13.99
C GLY A 412 6.44 -12.11 -14.97
N LEU A 413 5.23 -11.82 -14.51
CA LEU A 413 3.98 -12.09 -15.21
C LEU A 413 3.00 -10.95 -15.00
N VAL A 414 2.46 -10.43 -16.11
CA VAL A 414 1.29 -9.56 -16.17
C VAL A 414 0.23 -10.32 -16.94
N ARG A 415 -0.90 -10.61 -16.32
CA ARG A 415 -1.99 -11.31 -17.01
C ARG A 415 -3.38 -10.80 -16.65
N LEU A 416 -4.28 -10.93 -17.62
CA LEU A 416 -5.69 -10.55 -17.49
C LEU A 416 -5.89 -9.08 -17.07
N ALA A 417 -4.91 -8.22 -17.35
CA ALA A 417 -5.00 -6.79 -17.05
C ALA A 417 -5.77 -6.05 -18.15
N LYS A 418 -6.39 -4.93 -17.78
CA LYS A 418 -7.14 -4.02 -18.64
C LYS A 418 -6.48 -2.66 -18.60
N PHE A 419 -6.07 -2.20 -19.77
CA PHE A 419 -5.31 -0.99 -20.00
C PHE A 419 -6.14 -0.10 -20.91
N SER A 420 -6.65 1.02 -20.41
CA SER A 420 -7.52 1.89 -21.21
C SER A 420 -7.27 3.38 -20.99
N GLY A 421 -7.13 4.12 -22.09
CA GLY A 421 -7.02 5.58 -22.06
C GLY A 421 -5.67 6.05 -21.50
N GLY A 422 -4.86 6.67 -22.35
CA GLY A 422 -3.52 7.13 -21.97
C GLY A 422 -2.59 7.08 -23.16
N HIS A 423 -1.28 7.24 -22.89
CA HIS A 423 -0.28 7.14 -23.95
C HIS A 423 0.19 5.69 -24.13
N LEU A 424 0.51 5.01 -23.02
CA LEU A 424 1.20 3.72 -23.05
C LEU A 424 0.59 2.72 -22.06
N GLY A 425 0.25 1.53 -22.55
CA GLY A 425 -0.26 0.44 -21.72
C GLY A 425 0.84 -0.21 -20.88
N PHE A 426 1.68 -1.02 -21.50
CA PHE A 426 2.77 -1.72 -20.82
C PHE A 426 4.12 -1.35 -21.42
N HIS A 427 5.04 -0.91 -20.58
CA HIS A 427 6.42 -0.58 -20.94
C HIS A 427 7.39 -1.51 -20.20
N ALA A 428 8.22 -2.22 -20.94
CA ALA A 428 9.37 -2.94 -20.39
C ALA A 428 10.68 -2.37 -20.94
N THR A 429 11.62 -2.04 -20.05
CA THR A 429 12.98 -1.62 -20.41
C THR A 429 14.01 -2.48 -19.66
N GLU A 430 15.05 -2.94 -20.37
CA GLU A 430 16.10 -3.83 -19.88
C GLU A 430 15.58 -5.06 -19.11
N SER A 431 14.37 -5.52 -19.42
CA SER A 431 13.65 -6.54 -18.66
C SER A 431 13.73 -7.90 -19.34
N THR A 432 13.90 -8.95 -18.53
CA THR A 432 14.08 -10.32 -19.02
C THR A 432 13.03 -11.26 -18.47
N SER A 433 12.53 -12.19 -19.30
CA SER A 433 11.55 -13.19 -18.88
C SER A 433 10.27 -12.62 -18.25
N VAL A 434 9.83 -11.44 -18.70
CA VAL A 434 8.49 -10.92 -18.38
C VAL A 434 7.49 -11.52 -19.37
N GLN A 435 6.35 -12.00 -18.88
CA GLN A 435 5.24 -12.46 -19.71
C GLN A 435 4.08 -11.48 -19.59
N VAL A 436 3.49 -11.08 -20.71
CA VAL A 436 2.26 -10.30 -20.81
C VAL A 436 1.24 -11.19 -21.53
N ASP A 437 0.27 -11.71 -20.78
CA ASP A 437 -0.61 -12.78 -21.24
C ASP A 437 -2.10 -12.45 -21.03
N GLY A 438 -2.94 -12.68 -22.04
CA GLY A 438 -4.40 -12.54 -21.88
C GLY A 438 -4.89 -11.14 -21.50
N SER A 439 -4.09 -10.10 -21.72
CA SER A 439 -4.40 -8.72 -21.30
C SER A 439 -5.07 -7.91 -22.42
N HIS A 440 -5.82 -6.88 -22.04
CA HIS A 440 -6.63 -6.07 -22.93
C HIS A 440 -6.11 -4.63 -22.97
N PHE A 441 -5.81 -4.14 -24.17
CA PHE A 441 -5.29 -2.80 -24.43
C PHE A 441 -6.28 -2.05 -25.32
N ALA A 442 -6.81 -0.92 -24.84
CA ALA A 442 -7.83 -0.14 -25.54
C ALA A 442 -7.58 1.36 -25.47
N ASP A 443 -7.85 2.10 -26.54
CA ASP A 443 -7.83 3.57 -26.54
C ASP A 443 -6.46 4.16 -26.09
N LEU A 444 -5.37 3.59 -26.62
CA LEU A 444 -3.98 3.96 -26.29
C LEU A 444 -3.22 4.43 -27.53
N VAL A 445 -2.22 5.30 -27.34
CA VAL A 445 -1.27 5.58 -28.43
C VAL A 445 -0.41 4.35 -28.70
N THR A 446 0.13 3.71 -27.67
CA THR A 446 0.90 2.47 -27.79
C THR A 446 0.39 1.44 -26.78
N GLY A 447 0.07 0.23 -27.25
CA GLY A 447 -0.34 -0.87 -26.38
C GLY A 447 0.83 -1.38 -25.53
N ILE A 448 1.83 -1.96 -26.18
CA ILE A 448 3.05 -2.47 -25.55
C ILE A 448 4.29 -1.83 -26.17
N LEU A 449 5.18 -1.30 -25.33
CA LEU A 449 6.53 -0.87 -25.70
C LEU A 449 7.55 -1.78 -25.01
N THR A 450 8.48 -2.33 -25.78
CA THR A 450 9.63 -3.08 -25.26
C THR A 450 10.94 -2.44 -25.72
N GLU A 451 11.78 -2.04 -24.79
CA GLU A 451 13.10 -1.48 -25.03
C GLU A 451 14.17 -2.44 -24.49
N SER A 452 15.03 -2.97 -25.37
CA SER A 452 16.10 -3.92 -24.98
C SER A 452 15.61 -5.05 -24.05
N SER A 453 14.38 -5.55 -24.30
CA SER A 453 13.69 -6.47 -23.38
C SER A 453 13.22 -7.75 -24.08
N THR A 454 13.28 -8.88 -23.37
CA THR A 454 12.86 -10.20 -23.86
C THR A 454 11.49 -10.60 -23.31
N VAL A 455 10.47 -9.78 -23.62
CA VAL A 455 9.09 -9.99 -23.15
C VAL A 455 8.41 -11.09 -23.95
N GLY A 456 7.66 -11.98 -23.31
CA GLY A 456 6.70 -12.86 -23.98
C GLY A 456 5.33 -12.19 -24.05
N ILE A 457 4.78 -12.03 -25.25
CA ILE A 457 3.52 -11.32 -25.52
C ILE A 457 2.56 -12.31 -26.17
N SER A 458 1.60 -12.84 -25.41
CA SER A 458 0.66 -13.83 -25.91
C SER A 458 -0.78 -13.63 -25.49
N GLY A 459 -1.73 -14.04 -26.32
CA GLY A 459 -3.15 -14.04 -25.93
C GLY A 459 -3.75 -12.66 -25.66
N ASN A 460 -3.05 -11.56 -25.98
CA ASN A 460 -3.52 -10.22 -25.66
C ASN A 460 -4.46 -9.69 -26.75
N SER A 461 -5.37 -8.79 -26.38
CA SER A 461 -6.22 -8.07 -27.33
C SER A 461 -5.88 -6.59 -27.35
N PHE A 462 -5.78 -6.02 -28.55
CA PHE A 462 -5.54 -4.61 -28.81
C PHE A 462 -6.72 -4.07 -29.62
N ARG A 463 -7.35 -3.00 -29.14
CA ARG A 463 -8.52 -2.39 -29.80
C ARG A 463 -8.37 -0.88 -29.82
N ALA A 464 -8.58 -0.25 -30.98
CA ALA A 464 -8.50 1.20 -31.10
C ALA A 464 -7.19 1.80 -30.51
N VAL A 465 -6.07 1.11 -30.77
CA VAL A 465 -4.74 1.59 -30.39
C VAL A 465 -4.03 2.15 -31.62
N SER A 466 -3.25 3.21 -31.51
CA SER A 466 -2.51 3.71 -32.69
C SER A 466 -1.42 2.73 -33.11
N THR A 467 -0.64 2.23 -32.14
CA THR A 467 0.39 1.20 -32.33
C THR A 467 0.17 0.04 -31.35
N ALA A 468 -0.01 -1.20 -31.82
CA ALA A 468 -0.25 -2.31 -30.90
C ALA A 468 1.03 -2.71 -30.14
N VAL A 469 2.13 -2.96 -30.87
CA VAL A 469 3.43 -3.28 -30.25
C VAL A 469 4.54 -2.45 -30.89
N ARG A 470 5.38 -1.83 -30.07
CA ARG A 470 6.61 -1.15 -30.49
C ARG A 470 7.81 -1.79 -29.81
N VAL A 471 8.85 -2.08 -30.59
CA VAL A 471 10.07 -2.77 -30.14
C VAL A 471 11.28 -1.92 -30.50
N THR A 472 12.14 -1.64 -29.51
CA THR A 472 13.33 -0.81 -29.68
C THR A 472 14.54 -1.44 -28.99
N GLY A 473 15.75 -0.96 -29.31
CA GLY A 473 16.98 -1.37 -28.65
C GLY A 473 17.56 -2.69 -29.14
N LYS A 474 18.23 -3.42 -28.24
CA LYS A 474 19.13 -4.53 -28.61
C LYS A 474 18.54 -5.93 -28.43
N ALA A 475 17.33 -6.01 -27.89
CA ALA A 475 16.63 -7.27 -27.68
C ALA A 475 15.19 -7.16 -28.14
N VAL A 476 14.64 -8.29 -28.56
CA VAL A 476 13.28 -8.42 -29.08
C VAL A 476 12.46 -9.36 -28.19
N PRO A 477 11.12 -9.26 -28.26
CA PRO A 477 10.23 -10.19 -27.58
C PRO A 477 10.62 -11.66 -27.81
N ALA A 478 10.67 -12.45 -26.73
CA ALA A 478 10.98 -13.88 -26.80
C ALA A 478 9.86 -14.68 -27.50
N ARG A 479 8.64 -14.14 -27.46
CA ARG A 479 7.46 -14.69 -28.12
C ARG A 479 6.48 -13.56 -28.40
N LEU A 480 5.87 -13.53 -29.59
CA LEU A 480 4.77 -12.63 -29.93
C LEU A 480 3.77 -13.41 -30.78
N SER A 481 2.77 -14.02 -30.14
CA SER A 481 1.83 -14.95 -30.81
C SER A 481 0.47 -14.99 -30.13
N LEU A 482 -0.58 -15.35 -30.86
CA LEU A 482 -1.95 -15.49 -30.36
C LEU A 482 -2.57 -14.19 -29.86
N ASN A 483 -2.05 -13.06 -30.30
CA ASN A 483 -2.62 -11.76 -30.02
C ASN A 483 -3.67 -11.41 -31.08
N VAL A 484 -4.64 -10.58 -30.68
CA VAL A 484 -5.72 -10.05 -31.51
C VAL A 484 -5.54 -8.55 -31.60
N VAL A 485 -5.42 -8.03 -32.81
CA VAL A 485 -5.30 -6.59 -33.05
C VAL A 485 -6.45 -6.14 -33.95
N GLU A 486 -7.27 -5.21 -33.47
CA GLU A 486 -8.46 -4.74 -34.17
C GLU A 486 -8.47 -3.20 -34.23
N GLY A 487 -8.60 -2.65 -35.44
CA GLY A 487 -8.69 -1.20 -35.63
C GLY A 487 -7.43 -0.42 -35.23
N ALA A 488 -6.26 -1.06 -35.29
CA ALA A 488 -4.98 -0.38 -35.09
C ALA A 488 -4.42 0.18 -36.40
N HIS A 489 -3.89 1.40 -36.36
CA HIS A 489 -3.27 2.04 -37.53
C HIS A 489 -1.96 1.35 -37.91
N THR A 490 -1.06 1.18 -36.92
CA THR A 490 0.19 0.43 -37.06
C THR A 490 0.15 -0.80 -36.17
N LEU A 491 0.36 -1.98 -36.74
CA LEU A 491 0.28 -3.25 -36.03
C LEU A 491 1.53 -3.50 -35.19
N LEU A 492 2.70 -3.32 -35.81
CA LEU A 492 3.98 -3.49 -35.14
C LEU A 492 5.02 -2.53 -35.71
N VAL A 493 5.74 -1.87 -34.80
CA VAL A 493 6.92 -1.06 -35.12
C VAL A 493 8.15 -1.76 -34.57
N ASN A 494 9.06 -2.18 -35.46
CA ASN A 494 10.36 -2.71 -35.07
C ASN A 494 11.48 -1.73 -35.42
N GLU A 495 11.99 -1.06 -34.39
CA GLU A 495 13.17 -0.17 -34.42
C GLU A 495 14.37 -0.83 -33.72
N SER A 496 14.32 -2.14 -33.47
CA SER A 496 15.42 -2.88 -32.88
C SER A 496 16.43 -3.36 -33.92
N GLU A 497 17.58 -3.84 -33.43
CA GLU A 497 18.65 -4.39 -34.26
C GLU A 497 18.35 -5.81 -34.79
N LEU A 498 17.25 -6.45 -34.36
CA LEU A 498 16.94 -7.85 -34.64
C LEU A 498 15.56 -8.01 -35.30
N THR A 499 15.38 -9.09 -36.05
CA THR A 499 14.07 -9.46 -36.61
C THR A 499 13.08 -9.82 -35.48
N VAL A 500 11.92 -9.17 -35.46
CA VAL A 500 10.84 -9.53 -34.53
C VAL A 500 10.00 -10.67 -35.13
N LYS A 501 9.91 -11.80 -34.42
CA LYS A 501 9.07 -12.94 -34.81
C LYS A 501 7.67 -12.79 -34.23
N ALA A 502 6.71 -12.51 -35.09
CA ALA A 502 5.33 -12.15 -34.75
C ALA A 502 4.31 -13.07 -35.46
N ALA A 503 4.63 -14.35 -35.61
CA ALA A 503 3.75 -15.34 -36.22
C ALA A 503 2.56 -15.72 -35.31
N HIS A 504 1.51 -16.26 -35.92
CA HIS A 504 0.31 -16.77 -35.28
C HIS A 504 -0.48 -15.71 -34.49
N ASN A 505 -0.46 -14.45 -34.93
CA ASN A 505 -1.36 -13.40 -34.45
C ASN A 505 -2.48 -13.17 -35.45
N TRP A 506 -3.63 -12.68 -34.99
CA TRP A 506 -4.68 -12.17 -35.85
C TRP A 506 -4.58 -10.64 -35.90
N TRP A 507 -4.24 -10.13 -37.08
CA TRP A 507 -3.88 -8.73 -37.33
C TRP A 507 -5.06 -7.88 -37.82
N GLY A 508 -6.26 -8.25 -37.38
CA GLY A 508 -7.51 -7.64 -37.77
C GLY A 508 -8.07 -8.25 -39.05
N PRO A 509 -9.29 -7.84 -39.41
CA PRO A 509 -9.95 -8.37 -40.58
C PRO A 509 -9.36 -7.76 -41.88
N PRO A 510 -9.52 -8.42 -43.04
CA PRO A 510 -8.89 -8.00 -44.30
C PRO A 510 -9.25 -6.58 -44.75
N GLU A 511 -10.42 -6.07 -44.36
CA GLU A 511 -10.90 -4.71 -44.64
C GLU A 511 -10.07 -3.60 -43.99
N ASP A 512 -9.30 -3.91 -42.93
CA ASP A 512 -8.35 -2.96 -42.32
C ASP A 512 -7.10 -2.73 -43.20
N GLY A 513 -7.00 -3.46 -44.32
CA GLY A 513 -5.91 -3.38 -45.28
C GLY A 513 -4.81 -4.44 -45.06
N PRO A 514 -3.88 -4.57 -46.03
CA PRO A 514 -2.85 -5.60 -46.00
C PRO A 514 -2.02 -5.54 -44.72
N VAL A 515 -1.78 -6.70 -44.09
CA VAL A 515 -1.00 -6.79 -42.84
C VAL A 515 0.39 -6.15 -43.03
N GLY A 516 1.10 -6.50 -44.10
CA GLY A 516 2.45 -6.01 -44.36
C GLY A 516 2.57 -4.50 -44.52
N SER A 517 1.53 -3.78 -44.99
CA SER A 517 1.58 -2.31 -45.11
C SER A 517 1.39 -1.58 -43.78
N ARG A 518 1.00 -2.30 -42.73
CA ARG A 518 0.84 -1.78 -41.35
C ARG A 518 1.92 -2.30 -40.40
N MET A 519 2.97 -2.93 -40.94
CA MET A 519 4.18 -3.34 -40.23
C MET A 519 5.32 -2.39 -40.60
N GLU A 520 6.10 -1.97 -39.61
CA GLU A 520 7.27 -1.12 -39.81
C GLU A 520 8.53 -1.83 -39.31
N GLY A 521 9.61 -1.81 -40.11
CA GLY A 521 10.87 -2.48 -39.80
C GLY A 521 10.90 -3.98 -40.16
N ASP A 522 11.93 -4.69 -39.67
CA ASP A 522 12.15 -6.11 -39.98
C ASP A 522 11.27 -7.03 -39.11
N VAL A 523 10.11 -7.42 -39.64
CA VAL A 523 9.09 -8.18 -38.90
C VAL A 523 8.72 -9.46 -39.65
N ALA A 524 8.93 -10.61 -39.02
CA ALA A 524 8.49 -11.91 -39.50
C ALA A 524 7.10 -12.25 -38.93
N TRP A 525 6.04 -11.82 -39.61
CA TRP A 525 4.65 -11.97 -39.18
C TRP A 525 3.92 -13.19 -39.79
N GLU A 526 4.54 -13.91 -40.71
CA GLU A 526 3.98 -15.12 -41.30
C GLU A 526 4.41 -16.41 -40.57
N PRO A 527 3.54 -17.43 -40.51
CA PRO A 527 2.13 -17.38 -40.88
C PRO A 527 1.33 -16.56 -39.85
N HIS A 528 0.35 -15.78 -40.30
CA HIS A 528 -0.62 -15.11 -39.41
C HIS A 528 -1.93 -15.90 -39.35
N LEU A 529 -2.75 -15.64 -38.33
CA LEU A 529 -4.09 -16.21 -38.25
C LEU A 529 -5.01 -15.46 -39.21
N ILE A 530 -5.84 -16.20 -39.94
CA ILE A 530 -6.82 -15.63 -40.89
C ILE A 530 -8.21 -15.44 -40.27
N SER A 531 -8.40 -15.90 -39.04
CA SER A 531 -9.65 -15.79 -38.28
C SER A 531 -9.36 -15.40 -36.84
N ASP A 532 -10.32 -14.73 -36.21
CA ASP A 532 -10.22 -14.28 -34.82
C ASP A 532 -10.12 -15.49 -33.87
N PRO A 533 -9.02 -15.65 -33.12
CA PRO A 533 -8.83 -16.75 -32.20
C PRO A 533 -9.79 -16.72 -30.99
N ARG A 534 -10.49 -15.60 -30.73
CA ARG A 534 -11.54 -15.49 -29.70
C ARG A 534 -12.82 -16.24 -30.09
N THR A 535 -13.01 -16.49 -31.39
CA THR A 535 -14.08 -17.32 -31.94
C THR A 535 -13.46 -18.57 -32.60
N PRO A 536 -12.90 -19.50 -31.81
CA PRO A 536 -12.11 -20.58 -32.35
C PRO A 536 -12.97 -21.55 -33.16
N ALA A 537 -12.54 -21.83 -34.39
CA ALA A 537 -13.04 -22.96 -35.14
C ALA A 537 -12.64 -24.27 -34.42
N ILE A 538 -13.53 -25.26 -34.42
CA ILE A 538 -13.22 -26.61 -33.94
C ILE A 538 -12.76 -27.41 -35.15
N PHE A 539 -11.70 -28.22 -35.02
CA PHE A 539 -11.32 -29.15 -36.08
C PHE A 539 -12.51 -30.03 -36.47
N GLY A 540 -12.84 -30.05 -37.75
CA GLY A 540 -13.94 -30.87 -38.23
C GLY A 540 -13.92 -31.02 -39.74
N LEU A 541 -14.30 -32.20 -40.20
CA LEU A 541 -14.64 -32.45 -41.59
C LEU A 541 -16.17 -32.48 -41.71
N GLY A 542 -16.75 -31.61 -42.54
CA GLY A 542 -18.18 -31.53 -42.81
C GLY A 542 -18.69 -32.61 -43.76
N GLU A 543 -20.00 -32.75 -43.86
CA GLU A 543 -20.62 -33.59 -44.90
C GLU A 543 -20.40 -32.98 -46.29
N SER A 544 -20.21 -33.83 -47.28
CA SER A 544 -20.09 -33.44 -48.67
C SER A 544 -21.48 -33.09 -49.22
N TYR A 545 -21.66 -31.96 -49.90
CA TYR A 545 -22.96 -31.55 -50.46
C TYR A 545 -22.84 -31.05 -51.92
N PRO A 546 -23.73 -31.49 -52.83
CA PRO A 546 -24.74 -32.54 -52.63
C PRO A 546 -24.09 -33.92 -52.44
N ASN A 547 -24.76 -34.83 -51.74
CA ASN A 547 -24.37 -36.24 -51.64
C ASN A 547 -25.64 -37.11 -51.63
N PRO A 548 -25.93 -37.88 -52.69
CA PRO A 548 -25.06 -38.15 -53.85
C PRO A 548 -24.87 -36.93 -54.78
N PHE A 549 -23.78 -36.89 -55.53
CA PHE A 549 -23.51 -35.86 -56.54
C PHE A 549 -23.27 -36.45 -57.93
N ASN A 550 -23.44 -35.65 -58.99
CA ASN A 550 -23.31 -36.10 -60.39
C ASN A 550 -22.21 -35.42 -61.20
N SER A 551 -21.71 -34.28 -60.73
CA SER A 551 -20.77 -33.42 -61.47
C SER A 551 -19.69 -32.88 -60.53
N SER A 552 -20.09 -32.18 -59.49
CA SER A 552 -19.20 -31.71 -58.44
C SER A 552 -19.83 -31.83 -57.05
N VAL A 553 -18.98 -31.85 -56.03
CA VAL A 553 -19.36 -31.86 -54.63
C VAL A 553 -18.50 -30.88 -53.85
N THR A 554 -19.11 -30.16 -52.92
CA THR A 554 -18.42 -29.28 -51.99
C THR A 554 -18.21 -30.01 -50.67
N ILE A 555 -16.99 -29.92 -50.14
CA ILE A 555 -16.59 -30.47 -48.85
C ILE A 555 -16.23 -29.30 -47.95
N GLU A 556 -17.01 -29.09 -46.90
CA GLU A 556 -16.70 -28.10 -45.87
C GLU A 556 -15.76 -28.70 -44.84
N TYR A 557 -14.84 -27.90 -44.31
CA TYR A 557 -13.95 -28.33 -43.23
C TYR A 557 -13.48 -27.14 -42.39
N SER A 558 -13.09 -27.41 -41.16
CA SER A 558 -12.61 -26.41 -40.21
C SER A 558 -11.34 -26.88 -39.50
N VAL A 559 -10.46 -25.94 -39.19
CA VAL A 559 -9.19 -26.17 -38.49
C VAL A 559 -9.09 -25.20 -37.33
N GLY A 560 -8.86 -25.71 -36.12
CA GLY A 560 -8.72 -24.87 -34.93
C GLY A 560 -7.33 -24.28 -34.77
N VAL A 561 -7.24 -23.17 -34.04
CA VAL A 561 -5.97 -22.47 -33.75
C VAL A 561 -4.96 -23.41 -33.08
N GLY A 562 -5.42 -24.26 -32.17
CA GLY A 562 -4.57 -25.28 -31.52
C GLY A 562 -3.97 -26.28 -32.52
N ASP A 563 -4.73 -26.65 -33.57
CA ASP A 563 -4.26 -27.59 -34.58
C ASP A 563 -3.17 -26.97 -35.47
N VAL A 564 -3.27 -25.65 -35.75
CA VAL A 564 -2.26 -24.88 -36.49
C VAL A 564 -0.95 -24.80 -35.70
N ILE A 565 -1.01 -24.50 -34.40
CA ILE A 565 0.19 -24.38 -33.55
C ILE A 565 0.87 -25.73 -33.35
N ALA A 566 0.08 -26.80 -33.21
CA ALA A 566 0.60 -28.15 -33.01
C ALA A 566 1.18 -28.79 -34.28
N ALA A 567 0.90 -28.23 -35.46
CA ALA A 567 1.44 -28.71 -36.73
C ALA A 567 2.95 -28.43 -36.81
N ARG A 568 3.75 -29.48 -36.91
CA ARG A 568 5.22 -29.43 -37.02
C ARG A 568 5.68 -29.27 -38.48
N GLY A 569 4.92 -28.51 -39.27
CA GLY A 569 5.19 -28.25 -40.68
C GLY A 569 4.75 -29.37 -41.64
N GLY A 570 4.02 -30.41 -41.19
CA GLY A 570 3.56 -31.47 -42.10
C GLY A 570 2.32 -31.12 -42.93
N GLY A 571 1.80 -29.89 -42.77
CA GLY A 571 0.82 -29.26 -43.64
C GLY A 571 -0.60 -29.81 -43.52
N MET A 572 -1.57 -29.05 -44.01
CA MET A 572 -2.96 -29.49 -44.15
C MET A 572 -3.13 -30.23 -45.48
N ARG A 573 -3.84 -31.36 -45.47
CA ARG A 573 -4.18 -32.12 -46.68
C ARG A 573 -5.64 -32.52 -46.67
N LEU A 574 -6.30 -32.39 -47.81
CA LEU A 574 -7.62 -32.96 -48.08
C LEU A 574 -7.51 -33.89 -49.28
N GLU A 575 -7.75 -35.17 -49.07
CA GLU A 575 -7.48 -36.23 -50.03
C GLU A 575 -8.70 -37.11 -50.22
N ILE A 576 -8.89 -37.60 -51.45
CA ILE A 576 -9.99 -38.46 -51.86
C ILE A 576 -9.42 -39.83 -52.18
N PHE A 577 -10.09 -40.87 -51.71
CA PHE A 577 -9.71 -42.27 -51.85
C PHE A 577 -10.89 -43.07 -52.42
N ASP A 578 -10.62 -44.13 -53.15
CA ASP A 578 -11.62 -45.13 -53.47
C ASP A 578 -11.86 -46.09 -52.29
N ILE A 579 -12.79 -47.03 -52.46
CA ILE A 579 -13.14 -47.99 -51.41
C ILE A 579 -12.01 -48.99 -51.09
N SER A 580 -11.02 -49.13 -51.97
CA SER A 580 -9.82 -49.95 -51.73
C SER A 580 -8.75 -49.20 -50.95
N GLY A 581 -8.97 -47.90 -50.67
CA GLY A 581 -8.02 -47.03 -50.00
C GLY A 581 -6.98 -46.43 -50.93
N GLN A 582 -7.12 -46.59 -52.25
CA GLN A 582 -6.22 -45.96 -53.21
C GLN A 582 -6.56 -44.48 -53.34
N ARG A 583 -5.55 -43.61 -53.23
CA ARG A 583 -5.72 -42.16 -53.38
C ARG A 583 -6.12 -41.82 -54.82
N VAL A 584 -7.29 -41.25 -54.99
CA VAL A 584 -7.89 -40.83 -56.25
C VAL A 584 -7.46 -39.42 -56.62
N ARG A 585 -7.57 -38.48 -55.66
CA ARG A 585 -7.22 -37.08 -55.89
C ARG A 585 -6.74 -36.41 -54.61
N ARG A 586 -5.78 -35.49 -54.71
CA ARG A 586 -5.53 -34.48 -53.66
C ARG A 586 -6.23 -33.17 -54.04
N LEU A 587 -7.07 -32.64 -53.14
CA LEU A 587 -7.71 -31.35 -53.34
C LEU A 587 -6.74 -30.22 -52.97
N ALA A 588 -6.82 -29.13 -53.73
CA ALA A 588 -6.09 -27.91 -53.40
C ALA A 588 -6.69 -27.33 -52.12
N VAL A 589 -5.84 -27.09 -51.12
CA VAL A 589 -6.19 -26.44 -49.87
C VAL A 589 -5.20 -25.30 -49.62
N PRO A 590 -5.61 -24.22 -48.93
CA PRO A 590 -4.68 -23.16 -48.57
C PRO A 590 -3.59 -23.68 -47.61
N PRO A 591 -2.50 -22.92 -47.42
CA PRO A 591 -1.58 -23.14 -46.31
C PRO A 591 -2.35 -23.31 -44.99
N ILE A 592 -1.80 -24.12 -44.08
CA ILE A 592 -2.45 -24.40 -42.80
C ILE A 592 -2.76 -23.10 -42.07
N SER A 593 -4.04 -22.89 -41.81
CA SER A 593 -4.58 -21.66 -41.23
C SER A 593 -5.84 -22.03 -40.45
N SER A 594 -6.11 -21.29 -39.37
CA SER A 594 -7.28 -21.55 -38.54
C SER A 594 -8.51 -20.92 -39.19
N GLY A 595 -9.65 -21.60 -39.14
CA GLY A 595 -10.90 -21.10 -39.70
C GLY A 595 -11.76 -22.19 -40.32
N SER A 596 -12.78 -21.77 -41.08
CA SER A 596 -13.66 -22.63 -41.86
C SER A 596 -13.40 -22.43 -43.35
N PHE A 597 -13.41 -23.52 -44.10
CA PHE A 597 -13.00 -23.58 -45.50
C PHE A 597 -13.91 -24.52 -46.29
N GLN A 598 -13.80 -24.41 -47.60
CA GLN A 598 -14.47 -25.30 -48.53
C GLN A 598 -13.50 -25.76 -49.62
N ALA A 599 -13.62 -27.01 -50.04
CA ALA A 599 -12.95 -27.55 -51.21
C ALA A 599 -13.96 -28.21 -52.14
N VAL A 600 -13.72 -28.14 -53.45
CA VAL A 600 -14.61 -28.72 -54.46
C VAL A 600 -13.91 -29.88 -55.16
N TRP A 601 -14.64 -30.98 -55.32
CA TRP A 601 -14.24 -32.10 -56.17
C TRP A 601 -15.18 -32.24 -57.36
N ASP A 602 -14.64 -32.50 -58.54
CA ASP A 602 -15.32 -32.57 -59.84
C ASP A 602 -15.50 -34.02 -60.36
N GLY A 603 -15.29 -35.01 -59.49
CA GLY A 603 -15.34 -36.43 -59.87
C GLY A 603 -14.23 -36.87 -60.83
N ARG A 604 -13.05 -36.21 -60.81
CA ARG A 604 -11.86 -36.62 -61.57
C ARG A 604 -10.71 -37.00 -60.64
N ASN A 605 -9.80 -37.86 -61.11
CA ASN A 605 -8.57 -38.22 -60.42
C ASN A 605 -7.45 -37.17 -60.63
N ASP A 606 -6.26 -37.42 -60.09
CA ASP A 606 -5.08 -36.53 -60.24
C ASP A 606 -4.64 -36.30 -61.70
N THR A 607 -4.95 -37.22 -62.64
CA THR A 607 -4.60 -37.04 -64.06
C THR A 607 -5.67 -36.27 -64.85
N GLY A 608 -6.72 -35.79 -64.17
CA GLY A 608 -7.86 -35.12 -64.78
C GLY A 608 -8.85 -36.08 -65.46
N ALA A 609 -8.62 -37.40 -65.39
CA ALA A 609 -9.54 -38.39 -65.93
C ALA A 609 -10.75 -38.55 -65.01
N PRO A 610 -11.97 -38.67 -65.58
CA PRO A 610 -13.16 -38.95 -64.79
C PRO A 610 -13.07 -40.30 -64.09
N VAL A 611 -13.60 -40.38 -62.86
CA VAL A 611 -13.78 -41.65 -62.14
C VAL A 611 -15.22 -42.17 -62.26
N GLY A 612 -15.41 -43.47 -62.03
CA GLY A 612 -16.70 -44.14 -62.18
C GLY A 612 -17.69 -43.82 -61.06
N THR A 613 -18.97 -44.13 -61.30
CA THR A 613 -20.02 -44.14 -60.25
C THR A 613 -19.61 -45.07 -59.11
N GLY A 614 -19.69 -44.60 -57.87
CA GLY A 614 -19.25 -45.39 -56.72
C GLY A 614 -19.09 -44.60 -55.43
N VAL A 615 -18.78 -45.33 -54.35
CA VAL A 615 -18.49 -44.75 -53.03
C VAL A 615 -17.02 -44.34 -52.97
N TYR A 616 -16.78 -43.12 -52.53
CA TYR A 616 -15.46 -42.54 -52.28
C TYR A 616 -15.34 -42.12 -50.83
N LEU A 617 -14.12 -42.14 -50.30
CA LEU A 617 -13.78 -41.59 -49.00
C LEU A 617 -13.03 -40.27 -49.20
N TYR A 618 -13.28 -39.29 -48.36
CA TYR A 618 -12.47 -38.08 -48.30
C TYR A 618 -11.95 -37.90 -46.88
N GLN A 619 -10.70 -37.45 -46.77
CA GLN A 619 -9.97 -37.37 -45.52
C GLN A 619 -9.27 -36.03 -45.39
N LEU A 620 -9.56 -35.33 -44.29
CA LEU A 620 -8.81 -34.17 -43.84
C LEU A 620 -7.74 -34.61 -42.85
N ARG A 621 -6.51 -34.17 -43.07
CA ARG A 621 -5.38 -34.44 -42.19
C ARG A 621 -4.62 -33.17 -41.88
N VAL A 622 -4.38 -32.94 -40.60
CA VAL A 622 -3.52 -31.88 -40.05
C VAL A 622 -2.57 -32.53 -39.05
N ASP A 623 -1.39 -32.93 -39.51
CA ASP A 623 -0.33 -33.64 -38.76
C ASP A 623 -0.81 -34.78 -37.84
N HIS A 624 -1.18 -34.41 -36.61
CA HIS A 624 -1.58 -35.27 -35.50
C HIS A 624 -3.07 -35.62 -35.49
N ARG A 625 -3.90 -34.95 -36.32
CA ARG A 625 -5.34 -35.22 -36.45
C ARG A 625 -5.70 -35.63 -37.86
N THR A 626 -6.64 -36.57 -37.93
CA THR A 626 -7.20 -37.08 -39.18
C THR A 626 -8.68 -37.33 -38.98
N GLU A 627 -9.51 -36.84 -39.89
CA GLU A 627 -10.93 -37.18 -39.99
C GLU A 627 -11.24 -37.63 -41.40
N ALA A 628 -12.12 -38.62 -41.53
CA ALA A 628 -12.54 -39.14 -42.83
C ALA A 628 -14.06 -39.34 -42.87
N ARG A 629 -14.65 -39.10 -44.05
CA ARG A 629 -16.07 -39.32 -44.34
C ARG A 629 -16.22 -39.95 -45.73
N ARG A 630 -17.45 -40.31 -46.09
CA ARG A 630 -17.79 -40.98 -47.36
C ARG A 630 -18.73 -40.12 -48.21
N MET A 631 -18.64 -40.29 -49.53
CA MET A 631 -19.52 -39.66 -50.51
C MET A 631 -19.87 -40.63 -51.64
N LEU A 632 -20.98 -40.38 -52.33
CA LEU A 632 -21.46 -41.18 -53.46
C LEU A 632 -21.49 -40.33 -54.74
N LEU A 633 -20.72 -40.75 -55.75
CA LEU A 633 -20.76 -40.19 -57.10
C LEU A 633 -21.74 -41.01 -57.96
N LEU A 634 -22.69 -40.34 -58.62
CA LEU A 634 -23.65 -40.91 -59.58
C LEU A 634 -23.51 -40.22 -60.94
N ARG A 635 -22.89 -40.88 -61.92
CA ARG A 635 -22.77 -40.38 -63.30
C ARG A 635 -23.79 -40.96 -64.26
#